data_AF-A0A957RY94-F1
#
_entry.id   AF-A0A957RY94-F1
#
_cell.length_a   1.000
_cell.length_b   1.000
_cell.length_c   1.000
_cell.angle_alpha   90.00
_cell.angle_beta   90.00
_cell.angle_gamma   90.00
#
_symmetry.space_group_name_H-M   'P 1'
#
loop_
_entity.id
_entity.type
_entity.pdbx_description
1 polymer ?
#
loop_
_entity_poly.entity_id
_entity_poly.type
_entity_poly.pdbx_seq_one_letter_code
_entity_poly.pdbx_strand_id
1 'polypeptide(L)'
;MASGATATITGNRVAGHSFTPFSLVSTGILLFKADADTAGNTLEENQVGLYLVDSSGSHDANSVRATAEGTRSPIYWGIIVDAPPPDRIPQPGDFAVKRAAALQLATVSDVRGVQTVTVTNNEIESDNSAGGVGLQADGGYGVLDIDLTATNNFVRNWQRGIYVVQCSSNCSGAGYTAAIFRHNSITGNESGFNNGNAIGLGVEANENWWGSDTGPAAPDNPGGAGDALSGDAVYSPWLCAGTDSDPAPGFQPDAASLCGLAARLIFDEQPADAIENVTLSPQPAVRAVDAAGNPAPGFVGPVTLAIAPAGTASLAGQTTVMAARGTAVFGDVAFTDIAGGVALLASSPGLPPLSGVPLDVVPQTAELTVRVVVDGMAPGDGWSVTGAWGTAEIDAGGGEVLFADVRANRPQGVAVAAKSGYTARVECSDGSRGDTAVTLSLGYQTSTLCTFTMTAQPASVTVRKQVSGQAPTSTWRFAGDLGDFELPAGGGDLRFAPAAGVVQIAEEPKPGYDTAVACSNGAAGAQSALLALAPGDNVSCTFAATEQPSGASLRKTVGLAAGECATSSVIAVPAGTTVYYCYTVTNSGDAPLATHALSDSKFGVIIP
;
A
#
# COMPACT_ATOMS: atom_id res chain seq x y z
N MET A 1 -45.17 -68.11 5.99
CA MET A 1 -43.94 -67.47 5.50
C MET A 1 -43.73 -67.93 4.07
N ALA A 2 -43.82 -67.03 3.10
CA ALA A 2 -43.58 -67.35 1.69
C ALA A 2 -42.25 -66.71 1.31
N SER A 3 -41.16 -67.47 1.40
CA SER A 3 -39.86 -67.01 0.89
C SER A 3 -39.97 -66.79 -0.62
N GLY A 4 -39.61 -65.60 -1.09
CA GLY A 4 -39.71 -65.22 -2.51
C GLY A 4 -41.08 -64.69 -2.95
N ALA A 5 -41.93 -64.25 -2.00
CA ALA A 5 -43.15 -63.53 -2.34
C ALA A 5 -42.85 -62.12 -2.86
N THR A 6 -43.68 -61.62 -3.78
CA THR A 6 -43.65 -60.22 -4.22
C THR A 6 -44.93 -59.49 -3.86
N ALA A 7 -44.83 -58.19 -3.57
CA ALA A 7 -45.99 -57.37 -3.24
C ALA A 7 -45.78 -55.88 -3.59
N THR A 8 -46.89 -55.15 -3.68
CA THR A 8 -46.93 -53.69 -3.72
C THR A 8 -47.89 -53.22 -2.64
N ILE A 9 -47.41 -52.42 -1.68
CA ILE A 9 -48.16 -51.98 -0.50
C ILE A 9 -48.29 -50.46 -0.58
N THR A 10 -49.48 -49.95 -0.92
CA THR A 10 -49.64 -48.52 -1.22
C THR A 10 -50.81 -47.86 -0.50
N GLY A 11 -50.61 -46.62 -0.06
CA GLY A 11 -51.68 -45.77 0.50
C GLY A 11 -52.27 -46.27 1.83
N ASN A 12 -51.54 -47.08 2.60
CA ASN A 12 -52.04 -47.63 3.86
C ASN A 12 -51.69 -46.74 5.05
N ARG A 13 -52.53 -46.75 6.09
CA ARG A 13 -52.19 -46.19 7.40
C ARG A 13 -52.06 -47.31 8.43
N VAL A 14 -50.89 -47.42 9.05
CA VAL A 14 -50.57 -48.42 10.07
C VAL A 14 -50.03 -47.71 11.30
N ALA A 15 -50.70 -47.84 12.45
CA ALA A 15 -50.34 -47.03 13.62
C ALA A 15 -50.48 -47.74 14.97
N GLY A 16 -49.64 -47.34 15.93
CA GLY A 16 -49.75 -47.71 17.34
C GLY A 16 -49.30 -49.13 17.68
N HIS A 17 -48.45 -49.74 16.86
CA HIS A 17 -47.94 -51.09 17.10
C HIS A 17 -46.68 -51.06 17.96
N SER A 18 -46.80 -51.54 19.19
CA SER A 18 -45.69 -51.64 20.13
C SER A 18 -45.79 -52.91 20.96
N PHE A 19 -44.65 -53.53 21.25
CA PHE A 19 -44.54 -54.76 21.99
C PHE A 19 -43.81 -54.54 23.32
N THR A 20 -44.39 -55.09 24.39
CA THR A 20 -43.80 -55.17 25.73
C THR A 20 -43.86 -56.63 26.19
N PRO A 21 -42.74 -57.26 26.62
CA PRO A 21 -41.40 -56.70 26.89
C PRO A 21 -40.56 -56.43 25.62
N PHE A 22 -39.68 -55.43 25.67
CA PHE A 22 -38.84 -54.96 24.54
C PHE A 22 -37.74 -55.94 24.06
N SER A 23 -37.92 -57.24 24.31
CA SER A 23 -37.10 -58.31 23.73
C SER A 23 -37.52 -58.66 22.29
N LEU A 24 -38.65 -58.13 21.83
CA LEU A 24 -39.16 -58.25 20.47
C LEU A 24 -39.50 -56.85 19.93
N VAL A 25 -39.50 -56.68 18.61
CA VAL A 25 -39.89 -55.41 17.97
C VAL A 25 -41.19 -55.58 17.18
N SER A 26 -42.15 -54.70 17.43
CA SER A 26 -43.37 -54.60 16.63
C SER A 26 -43.11 -53.75 15.39
N THR A 27 -43.59 -54.19 14.23
CA THR A 27 -43.34 -53.51 12.96
C THR A 27 -44.64 -53.14 12.27
N GLY A 28 -44.74 -51.91 11.74
CA GLY A 28 -45.86 -51.47 10.91
C GLY A 28 -45.96 -52.27 9.61
N ILE A 29 -44.89 -52.27 8.81
CA ILE A 29 -44.73 -53.13 7.64
C ILE A 29 -43.46 -53.97 7.78
N LEU A 30 -43.62 -55.29 7.89
CA LEU A 30 -42.50 -56.24 7.91
C LEU A 30 -42.39 -56.96 6.56
N LEU A 31 -41.30 -56.73 5.85
CA LEU A 31 -40.91 -57.44 4.64
C LEU A 31 -39.83 -58.45 5.02
N PHE A 32 -40.18 -59.74 4.96
CA PHE A 32 -39.30 -60.81 5.41
C PHE A 32 -39.09 -61.84 4.31
N LYS A 33 -37.88 -61.87 3.73
CA LYS A 33 -37.52 -62.73 2.60
C LYS A 33 -38.51 -62.61 1.43
N ALA A 34 -39.02 -61.42 1.21
CA ALA A 34 -40.07 -61.11 0.25
C ALA A 34 -39.80 -59.74 -0.36
N ASP A 35 -39.55 -59.72 -1.67
CA ASP A 35 -39.23 -58.48 -2.38
C ASP A 35 -40.52 -57.68 -2.60
N ALA A 36 -40.62 -56.47 -2.07
CA ALA A 36 -41.86 -55.71 -2.15
C ALA A 36 -41.63 -54.20 -2.17
N ASP A 37 -42.47 -53.53 -2.94
CA ASP A 37 -42.48 -52.08 -3.02
C ASP A 37 -43.50 -51.48 -2.04
N THR A 38 -43.16 -50.37 -1.41
CA THR A 38 -44.06 -49.62 -0.53
C THR A 38 -44.16 -48.17 -0.98
N ALA A 39 -45.37 -47.66 -1.26
CA ALA A 39 -45.51 -46.25 -1.61
C ALA A 39 -46.69 -45.51 -0.97
N GLY A 40 -46.46 -44.26 -0.52
CA GLY A 40 -47.54 -43.41 0.00
C GLY A 40 -48.17 -43.93 1.30
N ASN A 41 -47.47 -44.75 2.07
CA ASN A 41 -48.00 -45.27 3.34
C ASN A 41 -47.72 -44.31 4.50
N THR A 42 -48.61 -44.29 5.48
CA THR A 42 -48.48 -43.54 6.74
C THR A 42 -48.25 -44.52 7.89
N LEU A 43 -47.05 -44.53 8.47
CA LEU A 43 -46.61 -45.45 9.51
C LEU A 43 -46.34 -44.65 10.79
N GLU A 44 -47.26 -44.69 11.76
CA GLU A 44 -47.24 -43.80 12.92
C GLU A 44 -47.13 -44.55 14.26
N GLU A 45 -46.19 -44.15 15.11
CA GLU A 45 -46.03 -44.66 16.48
C GLU A 45 -45.93 -46.19 16.54
N ASN A 46 -45.31 -46.78 15.52
CA ASN A 46 -44.89 -48.17 15.52
C ASN A 46 -43.47 -48.25 16.07
N GLN A 47 -43.14 -49.29 16.84
CA GLN A 47 -41.76 -49.50 17.31
C GLN A 47 -40.75 -49.54 16.16
N VAL A 48 -41.12 -50.17 15.04
CA VAL A 48 -40.44 -50.03 13.76
C VAL A 48 -41.49 -49.65 12.72
N GLY A 49 -41.29 -48.57 11.97
CA GLY A 49 -42.19 -48.21 10.87
C GLY A 49 -42.18 -49.28 9.78
N LEU A 50 -41.06 -49.38 9.06
CA LEU A 50 -40.83 -50.33 7.97
C LEU A 50 -39.57 -51.15 8.26
N TYR A 51 -39.68 -52.47 8.17
CA TYR A 51 -38.55 -53.37 8.38
C TYR A 51 -38.38 -54.32 7.19
N LEU A 52 -37.27 -54.19 6.47
CA LEU A 52 -36.84 -55.10 5.42
C LEU A 52 -35.80 -56.07 5.96
N VAL A 53 -36.06 -57.38 5.89
CA VAL A 53 -35.11 -58.44 6.29
C VAL A 53 -34.88 -59.36 5.10
N ASP A 54 -33.64 -59.45 4.61
CA ASP A 54 -33.28 -60.20 3.40
C ASP A 54 -34.28 -59.93 2.24
N SER A 55 -34.71 -58.67 2.04
CA SER A 55 -35.80 -58.29 1.12
C SER A 55 -35.45 -57.06 0.31
N SER A 56 -35.63 -57.11 -1.00
CA SER A 56 -35.40 -56.00 -1.93
C SER A 56 -36.69 -55.21 -2.20
N GLY A 57 -36.57 -53.98 -2.69
CA GLY A 57 -37.74 -53.18 -3.03
C GLY A 57 -37.50 -51.68 -3.15
N SER A 58 -38.52 -50.99 -3.64
CA SER A 58 -38.60 -49.53 -3.66
C SER A 58 -39.58 -49.01 -2.63
N HIS A 59 -39.11 -48.09 -1.79
CA HIS A 59 -39.85 -47.51 -0.68
C HIS A 59 -39.95 -46.00 -0.89
N ASP A 60 -41.05 -45.60 -1.52
CA ASP A 60 -41.23 -44.25 -2.06
C ASP A 60 -42.34 -43.47 -1.36
N ALA A 61 -42.17 -42.18 -1.10
CA ALA A 61 -43.25 -41.30 -0.63
C ALA A 61 -43.97 -41.76 0.65
N ASN A 62 -43.32 -42.52 1.52
CA ASN A 62 -43.91 -42.96 2.79
C ASN A 62 -43.68 -41.90 3.87
N SER A 63 -44.67 -41.72 4.74
CA SER A 63 -44.57 -40.91 5.96
C SER A 63 -44.39 -41.85 7.14
N VAL A 64 -43.26 -41.73 7.83
CA VAL A 64 -42.89 -42.54 8.98
C VAL A 64 -42.65 -41.63 10.17
N ARG A 65 -43.49 -41.75 11.19
CA ARG A 65 -43.41 -40.95 12.41
C ARG A 65 -43.41 -41.82 13.64
N ALA A 66 -42.47 -41.62 14.56
CA ALA A 66 -42.43 -42.35 15.82
C ALA A 66 -41.82 -41.49 16.92
N THR A 67 -42.35 -41.61 18.13
CA THR A 67 -41.88 -40.90 19.33
C THR A 67 -41.72 -41.87 20.49
N ALA A 68 -40.94 -41.52 21.51
CA ALA A 68 -40.84 -42.36 22.70
C ALA A 68 -42.19 -42.49 23.44
N GLU A 69 -42.99 -41.42 23.47
CA GLU A 69 -44.32 -41.42 24.09
C GLU A 69 -45.32 -42.28 23.30
N GLY A 70 -45.38 -42.09 21.98
CA GLY A 70 -46.34 -42.80 21.13
C GLY A 70 -46.03 -44.28 20.98
N THR A 71 -44.75 -44.64 20.82
CA THR A 71 -44.32 -46.05 20.80
C THR A 71 -44.31 -46.68 22.19
N ARG A 72 -44.24 -45.87 23.26
CA ARG A 72 -44.01 -46.33 24.65
C ARG A 72 -42.77 -47.22 24.79
N SER A 73 -41.80 -47.08 23.89
CA SER A 73 -40.61 -47.91 23.83
C SER A 73 -39.36 -47.07 24.06
N PRO A 74 -38.37 -47.56 24.83
CA PRO A 74 -37.11 -46.84 25.05
C PRO A 74 -36.22 -46.81 23.80
N ILE A 75 -36.55 -47.59 22.76
CA ILE A 75 -35.85 -47.65 21.47
C ILE A 75 -36.90 -47.88 20.38
N TYR A 76 -36.76 -47.18 19.26
CA TYR A 76 -37.73 -47.24 18.16
C TYR A 76 -37.08 -46.76 16.85
N TRP A 77 -37.66 -47.12 15.71
CA TRP A 77 -37.06 -46.96 14.40
C TRP A 77 -38.05 -46.48 13.35
N GLY A 78 -37.59 -45.65 12.42
CA GLY A 78 -38.33 -45.33 11.21
C GLY A 78 -38.29 -46.48 10.21
N ILE A 79 -37.19 -46.60 9.49
CA ILE A 79 -36.95 -47.63 8.47
C ILE A 79 -35.69 -48.42 8.81
N ILE A 80 -35.75 -49.74 8.72
CA ILE A 80 -34.59 -50.62 8.91
C ILE A 80 -34.38 -51.47 7.65
N VAL A 81 -33.15 -51.45 7.13
CA VAL A 81 -32.66 -52.26 6.02
C VAL A 81 -31.72 -53.35 6.56
N ASP A 82 -32.17 -54.59 6.40
CA ASP A 82 -31.53 -55.85 6.79
C ASP A 82 -31.34 -56.13 8.29
N ALA A 83 -30.76 -57.30 8.56
CA ALA A 83 -31.18 -58.20 9.61
C ALA A 83 -30.89 -57.69 11.02
N PRO A 84 -31.78 -58.01 11.97
CA PRO A 84 -31.65 -57.55 13.33
C PRO A 84 -30.41 -58.15 14.01
N PRO A 85 -29.74 -57.38 14.88
CA PRO A 85 -28.90 -57.94 15.93
C PRO A 85 -29.64 -59.07 16.68
N PRO A 86 -28.95 -60.05 17.27
CA PRO A 86 -29.56 -61.23 17.92
C PRO A 86 -30.70 -60.94 18.90
N ASP A 87 -30.75 -59.73 19.46
CA ASP A 87 -31.69 -59.30 20.48
C ASP A 87 -32.92 -58.53 19.94
N ARG A 88 -33.09 -58.39 18.61
CA ARG A 88 -34.16 -57.59 17.99
C ARG A 88 -35.07 -58.42 17.10
N ILE A 89 -35.78 -59.37 17.69
CA ILE A 89 -36.61 -60.31 16.93
C ILE A 89 -37.92 -59.62 16.49
N PRO A 90 -38.25 -59.53 15.18
CA PRO A 90 -39.50 -58.90 14.74
C PRO A 90 -40.73 -59.70 15.19
N GLN A 91 -41.92 -59.10 15.14
CA GLN A 91 -43.21 -59.77 15.38
C GLN A 91 -44.24 -59.31 14.33
N PRO A 92 -45.21 -60.17 13.92
CA PRO A 92 -45.67 -61.42 14.56
C PRO A 92 -44.98 -62.74 14.11
N GLY A 93 -43.72 -62.73 13.68
CA GLY A 93 -43.01 -63.98 13.33
C GLY A 93 -42.47 -64.73 14.55
N ASP A 94 -42.61 -66.06 14.60
CA ASP A 94 -42.03 -66.88 15.66
C ASP A 94 -40.60 -67.28 15.22
N PHE A 95 -39.60 -66.48 15.60
CA PHE A 95 -38.22 -66.64 15.13
C PHE A 95 -37.43 -67.50 16.11
N ALA A 96 -37.48 -68.83 15.94
CA ALA A 96 -36.41 -69.66 16.45
C ALA A 96 -35.14 -69.29 15.69
N VAL A 97 -34.25 -68.52 16.31
CA VAL A 97 -32.91 -68.21 15.77
C VAL A 97 -32.11 -69.52 15.70
N LYS A 98 -32.38 -70.38 14.72
CA LYS A 98 -31.39 -71.31 14.20
C LYS A 98 -30.54 -70.52 13.22
N ARG A 99 -29.67 -69.65 13.76
CA ARG A 99 -28.51 -69.17 12.99
C ARG A 99 -27.71 -70.41 12.61
N ALA A 100 -27.48 -70.59 11.31
CA ALA A 100 -26.61 -71.64 10.82
C ALA A 100 -25.19 -71.35 11.30
N ALA A 101 -24.86 -71.78 12.51
CA ALA A 101 -23.50 -71.86 13.02
C ALA A 101 -22.64 -72.90 12.24
N ALA A 102 -23.06 -73.31 11.05
CA ALA A 102 -22.40 -74.33 10.24
C ALA A 102 -22.76 -74.28 8.74
N LEU A 103 -23.16 -73.14 8.19
CA LEU A 103 -22.79 -72.86 6.79
C LEU A 103 -21.46 -72.09 6.83
N GLN A 104 -20.46 -72.78 7.38
CA GLN A 104 -19.08 -72.59 6.96
C GLN A 104 -19.10 -72.58 5.42
N LEU A 105 -18.64 -71.50 4.82
CA LEU A 105 -17.47 -71.41 3.92
C LEU A 105 -16.99 -72.68 3.19
N ALA A 106 -17.87 -73.65 2.92
CA ALA A 106 -17.57 -74.90 2.29
C ALA A 106 -18.57 -75.03 1.15
N THR A 107 -18.07 -74.69 -0.04
CA THR A 107 -18.66 -74.93 -1.35
C THR A 107 -19.87 -74.08 -1.71
N VAL A 108 -19.65 -72.93 -2.35
CA VAL A 108 -20.36 -72.39 -3.54
C VAL A 108 -19.70 -71.03 -3.89
N SER A 109 -19.44 -70.83 -5.19
CA SER A 109 -19.06 -69.59 -5.90
C SER A 109 -19.09 -68.26 -5.13
N ASP A 110 -18.04 -67.45 -5.31
CA ASP A 110 -17.78 -66.06 -4.84
C ASP A 110 -18.87 -64.98 -5.13
N VAL A 111 -20.12 -65.35 -5.40
CA VAL A 111 -21.22 -64.41 -5.69
C VAL A 111 -22.33 -64.62 -4.66
N ARG A 112 -22.36 -63.74 -3.65
CA ARG A 112 -23.51 -63.60 -2.75
C ARG A 112 -24.66 -62.89 -3.48
N GLY A 113 -25.89 -63.19 -3.08
CA GLY A 113 -27.05 -62.42 -3.54
C GLY A 113 -27.00 -60.99 -3.00
N VAL A 114 -27.66 -60.07 -3.70
CA VAL A 114 -27.71 -58.65 -3.32
C VAL A 114 -29.13 -58.30 -2.88
N GLN A 115 -29.25 -57.60 -1.76
CA GLN A 115 -30.48 -56.97 -1.31
C GLN A 115 -30.51 -55.53 -1.82
N THR A 116 -31.26 -55.28 -2.89
CA THR A 116 -31.32 -53.96 -3.52
C THR A 116 -32.51 -53.18 -2.96
N VAL A 117 -32.21 -52.06 -2.29
CA VAL A 117 -33.20 -51.25 -1.59
C VAL A 117 -33.07 -49.80 -2.00
N THR A 118 -34.19 -49.21 -2.43
CA THR A 118 -34.29 -47.77 -2.65
C THR A 118 -35.23 -47.15 -1.63
N VAL A 119 -34.80 -46.09 -0.95
CA VAL A 119 -35.60 -45.32 0.00
C VAL A 119 -35.69 -43.90 -0.55
N THR A 120 -36.80 -43.55 -1.18
CA THR A 120 -36.94 -42.30 -1.92
C THR A 120 -38.12 -41.45 -1.46
N ASN A 121 -37.98 -40.13 -1.49
CA ASN A 121 -39.10 -39.20 -1.28
C ASN A 121 -39.86 -39.41 0.05
N ASN A 122 -39.24 -40.01 1.08
CA ASN A 122 -39.93 -40.31 2.34
C ASN A 122 -39.81 -39.16 3.35
N GLU A 123 -40.81 -39.06 4.23
CA GLU A 123 -40.76 -38.21 5.42
C GLU A 123 -40.54 -39.07 6.66
N ILE A 124 -39.35 -39.01 7.26
CA ILE A 124 -38.94 -39.81 8.41
C ILE A 124 -38.71 -38.88 9.60
N GLU A 125 -39.68 -38.79 10.50
CA GLU A 125 -39.73 -37.77 11.56
C GLU A 125 -39.94 -38.36 12.96
N SER A 126 -39.31 -37.75 13.96
CA SER A 126 -39.49 -38.07 15.37
C SER A 126 -39.53 -36.79 16.25
N ASP A 127 -39.34 -36.92 17.56
CA ASP A 127 -39.31 -35.88 18.58
C ASP A 127 -37.93 -35.72 19.26
N ASN A 128 -36.90 -36.33 18.67
CA ASN A 128 -35.52 -36.41 19.13
C ASN A 128 -35.38 -37.13 20.48
N SER A 129 -36.35 -37.98 20.85
CA SER A 129 -36.24 -38.79 22.06
C SER A 129 -35.13 -39.83 21.95
N ALA A 130 -34.46 -40.08 23.09
CA ALA A 130 -33.41 -41.08 23.21
C ALA A 130 -33.85 -42.47 22.70
N GLY A 131 -32.92 -43.19 22.06
CA GLY A 131 -33.13 -44.51 21.48
C GLY A 131 -33.73 -44.52 20.08
N GLY A 132 -34.17 -43.38 19.56
CA GLY A 132 -34.75 -43.25 18.22
C GLY A 132 -33.70 -43.31 17.10
N VAL A 133 -33.98 -44.09 16.06
CA VAL A 133 -33.17 -44.11 14.82
C VAL A 133 -34.06 -43.94 13.59
N GLY A 134 -33.78 -42.94 12.74
CA GLY A 134 -34.60 -42.64 11.57
C GLY A 134 -34.49 -43.72 10.48
N LEU A 135 -33.31 -43.84 9.88
CA LEU A 135 -33.00 -44.83 8.85
C LEU A 135 -31.79 -45.65 9.28
N GLN A 136 -31.95 -46.96 9.42
CA GLN A 136 -30.88 -47.87 9.81
C GLN A 136 -30.58 -48.89 8.70
N ALA A 137 -29.30 -49.20 8.50
CA ALA A 137 -28.85 -50.32 7.67
C ALA A 137 -27.91 -51.22 8.48
N ASP A 138 -28.18 -52.52 8.51
CA ASP A 138 -27.49 -53.52 9.35
C ASP A 138 -26.81 -54.61 8.49
N GLY A 139 -25.63 -54.30 7.95
CA GLY A 139 -24.84 -55.19 7.11
C GLY A 139 -24.19 -56.35 7.88
N GLY A 140 -24.17 -57.54 7.25
CA GLY A 140 -23.43 -58.71 7.74
C GLY A 140 -24.10 -59.56 8.82
N TYR A 141 -25.35 -59.24 9.15
CA TYR A 141 -26.21 -60.11 9.95
C TYR A 141 -27.11 -61.02 9.08
N GLY A 142 -27.52 -60.56 7.89
CA GLY A 142 -28.27 -61.32 6.87
C GLY A 142 -27.37 -62.13 5.94
N VAL A 143 -27.93 -62.80 4.93
CA VAL A 143 -27.14 -63.61 3.97
C VAL A 143 -26.85 -62.90 2.64
N LEU A 144 -27.43 -61.71 2.45
CA LEU A 144 -27.31 -60.91 1.23
C LEU A 144 -26.40 -59.70 1.49
N ASP A 145 -25.61 -59.31 0.49
CA ASP A 145 -24.91 -58.02 0.54
C ASP A 145 -25.92 -56.90 0.25
N ILE A 146 -25.86 -55.80 0.99
CA ILE A 146 -26.81 -54.68 0.87
C ILE A 146 -26.37 -53.73 -0.25
N ASP A 147 -27.29 -53.39 -1.15
CA ASP A 147 -27.21 -52.27 -2.07
C ASP A 147 -28.31 -51.28 -1.70
N LEU A 148 -27.96 -50.27 -0.89
CA LEU A 148 -28.90 -49.28 -0.40
C LEU A 148 -28.65 -47.93 -1.06
N THR A 149 -29.67 -47.38 -1.69
CA THR A 149 -29.73 -45.99 -2.12
C THR A 149 -30.86 -45.25 -1.42
N ALA A 150 -30.54 -44.22 -0.65
CA ALA A 150 -31.51 -43.34 -0.02
C ALA A 150 -31.38 -41.91 -0.58
N THR A 151 -32.44 -41.40 -1.22
CA THR A 151 -32.41 -40.07 -1.82
C THR A 151 -33.71 -39.30 -1.66
N ASN A 152 -33.65 -37.98 -1.64
CA ASN A 152 -34.82 -37.11 -1.51
C ASN A 152 -35.66 -37.39 -0.25
N ASN A 153 -35.06 -37.83 0.86
CA ASN A 153 -35.79 -38.06 2.10
C ASN A 153 -35.61 -36.89 3.07
N PHE A 154 -36.66 -36.60 3.84
CA PHE A 154 -36.52 -35.86 5.10
C PHE A 154 -36.21 -36.83 6.23
N VAL A 155 -35.10 -36.62 6.95
CA VAL A 155 -34.72 -37.38 8.15
C VAL A 155 -34.49 -36.39 9.30
N ARG A 156 -35.48 -36.26 10.17
CA ARG A 156 -35.54 -35.14 11.12
C ARG A 156 -35.92 -35.54 12.52
N ASN A 157 -35.28 -34.87 13.49
CA ASN A 157 -35.57 -34.98 14.91
C ASN A 157 -35.46 -36.42 15.44
N TRP A 158 -34.38 -37.14 15.13
CA TRP A 158 -34.06 -38.44 15.73
C TRP A 158 -32.80 -38.35 16.57
N GLN A 159 -32.67 -39.18 17.60
CA GLN A 159 -31.37 -39.28 18.28
C GLN A 159 -30.26 -39.67 17.28
N ARG A 160 -30.54 -40.64 16.39
CA ARG A 160 -29.70 -40.90 15.22
C ARG A 160 -30.53 -40.77 13.96
N GLY A 161 -30.21 -39.81 13.10
CA GLY A 161 -30.89 -39.65 11.82
C GLY A 161 -30.69 -40.88 10.95
N ILE A 162 -29.45 -41.09 10.52
CA ILE A 162 -29.03 -42.24 9.71
C ILE A 162 -27.97 -43.04 10.47
N TYR A 163 -28.16 -44.36 10.55
CA TYR A 163 -27.24 -45.26 11.23
C TYR A 163 -26.87 -46.45 10.35
N VAL A 164 -25.62 -46.49 9.89
CA VAL A 164 -25.07 -47.56 9.05
C VAL A 164 -24.14 -48.42 9.89
N VAL A 165 -24.41 -49.72 9.92
CA VAL A 165 -23.72 -50.65 10.82
C VAL A 165 -23.17 -51.83 10.02
N GLN A 166 -21.97 -52.27 10.36
CA GLN A 166 -21.46 -53.57 9.95
C GLN A 166 -21.37 -54.48 11.17
N CYS A 167 -21.74 -55.74 10.99
CA CYS A 167 -21.64 -56.75 12.04
C CYS A 167 -20.19 -56.90 12.54
N SER A 168 -20.03 -56.97 13.86
CA SER A 168 -18.73 -57.11 14.54
C SER A 168 -18.50 -58.48 15.19
N SER A 169 -19.54 -59.29 15.40
CA SER A 169 -19.43 -60.63 15.98
C SER A 169 -20.54 -61.56 15.50
N ASN A 170 -20.24 -62.85 15.32
CA ASN A 170 -21.17 -63.86 14.79
C ASN A 170 -21.78 -63.48 13.43
N CYS A 171 -20.98 -62.88 12.56
CA CYS A 171 -21.39 -62.36 11.25
C CYS A 171 -21.51 -63.46 10.21
N SER A 172 -22.39 -63.25 9.22
CA SER A 172 -22.55 -64.13 8.05
C SER A 172 -21.43 -63.99 7.02
N GLY A 173 -20.70 -62.86 7.06
CA GLY A 173 -19.74 -62.46 6.03
C GLY A 173 -20.33 -61.58 4.92
N ALA A 174 -21.64 -61.33 4.93
CA ALA A 174 -22.25 -60.30 4.08
C ALA A 174 -21.86 -58.88 4.54
N GLY A 175 -22.04 -57.89 3.68
CA GLY A 175 -21.75 -56.49 3.96
C GLY A 175 -22.52 -55.57 3.02
N TYR A 176 -21.83 -54.61 2.42
CA TYR A 176 -22.40 -53.65 1.49
C TYR A 176 -21.74 -53.79 0.12
N THR A 177 -22.55 -53.81 -0.93
CA THR A 177 -22.10 -53.52 -2.30
C THR A 177 -22.19 -52.02 -2.59
N ALA A 178 -23.17 -51.33 -1.98
CA ALA A 178 -23.27 -49.89 -1.97
C ALA A 178 -24.11 -49.41 -0.77
N ALA A 179 -23.76 -48.23 -0.24
CA ALA A 179 -24.52 -47.53 0.78
C ALA A 179 -24.48 -46.03 0.47
N ILE A 180 -25.45 -45.58 -0.33
CA ILE A 180 -25.47 -44.25 -0.95
C ILE A 180 -26.63 -43.44 -0.36
N PHE A 181 -26.30 -42.30 0.23
CA PHE A 181 -27.24 -41.36 0.81
C PHE A 181 -26.97 -40.00 0.18
N ARG A 182 -27.84 -39.53 -0.72
CA ARG A 182 -27.68 -38.24 -1.42
C ARG A 182 -28.97 -37.47 -1.51
N HIS A 183 -28.90 -36.14 -1.55
CA HIS A 183 -30.06 -35.26 -1.67
C HIS A 183 -31.11 -35.49 -0.58
N ASN A 184 -30.69 -35.88 0.63
CA ASN A 184 -31.57 -35.97 1.79
C ASN A 184 -31.44 -34.70 2.64
N SER A 185 -32.49 -34.35 3.37
CA SER A 185 -32.44 -33.33 4.42
C SER A 185 -32.30 -34.03 5.78
N ILE A 186 -31.11 -33.93 6.37
CA ILE A 186 -30.75 -34.54 7.66
C ILE A 186 -30.62 -33.40 8.67
N THR A 187 -31.67 -33.18 9.49
CA THR A 187 -31.78 -31.98 10.32
C THR A 187 -32.40 -32.22 11.68
N GLY A 188 -31.85 -31.58 12.73
CA GLY A 188 -32.44 -31.60 14.06
C GLY A 188 -32.21 -32.92 14.81
N ASN A 189 -31.33 -33.77 14.30
CA ASN A 189 -30.95 -35.02 14.92
C ASN A 189 -29.82 -34.79 15.95
N GLU A 190 -29.79 -35.55 17.05
CA GLU A 190 -28.65 -35.48 17.99
C GLU A 190 -27.35 -35.95 17.31
N SER A 191 -27.43 -36.99 16.48
CA SER A 191 -26.40 -37.44 15.55
C SER A 191 -27.04 -37.58 14.17
N GLY A 192 -26.62 -36.76 13.20
CA GLY A 192 -27.19 -36.77 11.85
C GLY A 192 -26.91 -38.06 11.10
N PHE A 193 -25.63 -38.42 11.04
CA PHE A 193 -25.17 -39.60 10.32
C PHE A 193 -24.10 -40.34 11.13
N ASN A 194 -24.28 -41.64 11.33
CA ASN A 194 -23.33 -42.45 12.08
C ASN A 194 -23.02 -43.73 11.31
N ASN A 195 -21.75 -43.89 10.91
CA ASN A 195 -21.22 -45.12 10.33
C ASN A 195 -19.96 -45.63 11.04
N GLY A 196 -19.77 -45.28 12.31
CA GLY A 196 -18.55 -45.60 13.06
C GLY A 196 -18.27 -47.11 13.22
N ASN A 197 -19.29 -47.97 13.09
CA ASN A 197 -19.13 -49.42 13.06
C ASN A 197 -19.18 -50.01 11.63
N ALA A 198 -19.05 -49.17 10.61
CA ALA A 198 -19.05 -49.51 9.18
C ALA A 198 -17.93 -48.78 8.43
N ILE A 199 -16.82 -48.51 9.13
CA ILE A 199 -15.64 -47.80 8.61
C ILE A 199 -14.96 -48.62 7.50
N GLY A 200 -14.50 -47.95 6.45
CA GLY A 200 -13.77 -48.55 5.33
C GLY A 200 -14.65 -49.21 4.28
N LEU A 201 -15.96 -49.05 4.36
CA LEU A 201 -16.93 -49.67 3.44
C LEU A 201 -17.38 -48.74 2.30
N GLY A 202 -16.81 -47.53 2.20
CA GLY A 202 -17.12 -46.61 1.11
C GLY A 202 -18.55 -46.03 1.19
N VAL A 203 -19.04 -45.74 2.39
CA VAL A 203 -20.37 -45.13 2.58
C VAL A 203 -20.37 -43.72 1.98
N GLU A 204 -21.32 -43.44 1.10
CA GLU A 204 -21.47 -42.14 0.45
C GLU A 204 -22.59 -41.36 1.12
N ALA A 205 -22.28 -40.17 1.64
CA ALA A 205 -23.20 -39.25 2.30
C ALA A 205 -23.08 -37.81 1.73
N ASN A 206 -22.56 -37.67 0.50
CA ASN A 206 -22.38 -36.38 -0.15
C ASN A 206 -23.73 -35.85 -0.66
N GLU A 207 -23.78 -34.56 -0.99
CA GLU A 207 -24.95 -33.89 -1.58
C GLU A 207 -26.20 -33.94 -0.68
N ASN A 208 -26.04 -34.11 0.63
CA ASN A 208 -27.13 -33.95 1.60
C ASN A 208 -27.17 -32.53 2.17
N TRP A 209 -28.33 -32.12 2.67
CA TRP A 209 -28.49 -30.93 3.49
C TRP A 209 -28.39 -31.32 4.96
N TRP A 210 -27.50 -30.67 5.70
CA TRP A 210 -27.18 -31.02 7.09
C TRP A 210 -27.83 -30.08 8.12
N GLY A 211 -28.71 -29.18 7.69
CA GLY A 211 -29.26 -28.13 8.56
C GLY A 211 -28.45 -26.84 8.59
N SER A 212 -27.26 -26.82 7.97
CA SER A 212 -26.41 -25.64 7.84
C SER A 212 -25.65 -25.68 6.51
N ASP A 213 -25.45 -24.51 5.91
CA ASP A 213 -24.63 -24.36 4.70
C ASP A 213 -23.15 -24.60 4.97
N THR A 214 -22.71 -24.50 6.23
CA THR A 214 -21.39 -24.91 6.69
C THR A 214 -21.18 -26.43 6.71
N GLY A 215 -22.22 -27.22 6.40
CA GLY A 215 -22.14 -28.68 6.35
C GLY A 215 -22.23 -29.34 7.73
N PRO A 216 -21.99 -30.66 7.80
CA PRO A 216 -22.07 -31.40 9.06
C PRO A 216 -20.93 -31.01 9.98
N ALA A 217 -21.20 -31.04 11.30
CA ALA A 217 -20.11 -31.04 12.27
C ALA A 217 -19.30 -32.35 12.14
N ALA A 218 -18.03 -32.23 11.73
CA ALA A 218 -17.12 -33.35 11.54
C ALA A 218 -15.67 -32.94 11.88
N PRO A 219 -14.76 -33.87 12.22
CA PRO A 219 -13.38 -33.54 12.61
C PRO A 219 -12.59 -32.77 11.54
N ASP A 220 -12.84 -33.06 10.26
CA ASP A 220 -12.25 -32.39 9.09
C ASP A 220 -13.07 -31.19 8.58
N ASN A 221 -14.22 -30.91 9.20
CA ASN A 221 -15.02 -29.70 8.99
C ASN A 221 -15.28 -28.97 10.34
N PRO A 222 -14.25 -28.38 10.97
CA PRO A 222 -14.36 -27.81 12.31
C PRO A 222 -15.31 -26.61 12.42
N GLY A 223 -15.66 -25.95 11.30
CA GLY A 223 -16.68 -24.89 11.27
C GLY A 223 -18.08 -25.38 10.86
N GLY A 224 -18.26 -26.68 10.66
CA GLY A 224 -19.55 -27.30 10.39
C GLY A 224 -20.50 -27.14 11.57
N ALA A 225 -21.69 -26.62 11.31
CA ALA A 225 -22.72 -26.32 12.32
C ALA A 225 -24.00 -27.13 12.10
N GLY A 226 -24.06 -27.94 11.05
CA GLY A 226 -25.16 -28.87 10.81
C GLY A 226 -25.08 -30.11 11.70
N ASP A 227 -26.06 -30.99 11.55
CA ASP A 227 -26.13 -32.26 12.26
C ASP A 227 -24.81 -33.05 12.11
N ALA A 228 -24.34 -33.62 13.22
CA ALA A 228 -23.01 -34.21 13.27
C ALA A 228 -22.90 -35.51 12.45
N LEU A 229 -21.76 -35.67 11.78
CA LEU A 229 -21.35 -36.91 11.13
C LEU A 229 -20.28 -37.60 11.97
N SER A 230 -20.48 -38.89 12.26
CA SER A 230 -19.52 -39.74 12.96
C SER A 230 -19.16 -40.97 12.13
N GLY A 231 -17.87 -41.13 11.85
CA GLY A 231 -17.32 -42.20 11.02
C GLY A 231 -16.54 -41.62 9.84
N ASP A 232 -16.49 -42.33 8.72
CA ASP A 232 -15.69 -42.01 7.53
C ASP A 232 -16.53 -41.87 6.25
N ALA A 233 -17.85 -41.72 6.36
CA ALA A 233 -18.72 -41.52 5.21
C ALA A 233 -18.32 -40.26 4.42
N VAL A 234 -18.27 -40.36 3.10
CA VAL A 234 -17.88 -39.26 2.21
C VAL A 234 -19.03 -38.26 2.14
N TYR A 235 -18.90 -37.09 2.76
CA TYR A 235 -19.99 -36.11 2.86
C TYR A 235 -19.78 -34.81 2.08
N SER A 236 -18.59 -34.61 1.49
CA SER A 236 -18.27 -33.44 0.68
C SER A 236 -18.27 -33.80 -0.81
N PRO A 237 -18.88 -32.98 -1.70
CA PRO A 237 -19.62 -31.76 -1.39
C PRO A 237 -20.98 -32.05 -0.70
N TRP A 238 -21.61 -31.03 -0.12
CA TRP A 238 -22.96 -31.05 0.45
C TRP A 238 -23.80 -29.91 -0.13
N LEU A 239 -25.11 -29.89 0.13
CA LEU A 239 -25.99 -28.82 -0.34
C LEU A 239 -25.75 -27.52 0.45
N CYS A 240 -25.57 -26.37 -0.22
CA CYS A 240 -25.48 -25.07 0.48
C CYS A 240 -26.84 -24.56 0.99
N ALA A 241 -27.95 -25.11 0.51
CA ALA A 241 -29.28 -24.65 0.87
C ALA A 241 -30.21 -25.83 1.16
N GLY A 242 -30.97 -25.72 2.24
CA GLY A 242 -32.00 -26.69 2.62
C GLY A 242 -33.41 -26.31 2.20
N THR A 243 -33.56 -25.39 1.25
CA THR A 243 -34.89 -24.97 0.80
C THR A 243 -35.47 -26.05 -0.08
N ASP A 244 -36.62 -26.57 0.32
CA ASP A 244 -37.50 -27.35 -0.52
C ASP A 244 -38.58 -26.42 -1.09
N SER A 245 -38.74 -26.41 -2.40
CA SER A 245 -39.72 -25.57 -3.09
C SER A 245 -40.74 -26.35 -3.91
N ASP A 246 -40.63 -27.69 -3.92
CA ASP A 246 -41.53 -28.58 -4.63
C ASP A 246 -42.50 -29.23 -3.63
N PRO A 247 -43.82 -29.22 -3.88
CA PRO A 247 -44.79 -29.89 -3.01
C PRO A 247 -44.77 -31.43 -3.14
N ALA A 248 -43.94 -32.02 -4.00
CA ALA A 248 -43.79 -33.47 -4.09
C ALA A 248 -43.34 -34.07 -2.75
N PRO A 249 -43.75 -35.30 -2.40
CA PRO A 249 -43.31 -35.96 -1.17
C PRO A 249 -41.78 -36.02 -1.03
N GLY A 250 -41.31 -35.94 0.21
CA GLY A 250 -39.87 -35.96 0.53
C GLY A 250 -39.17 -34.65 0.19
N PHE A 251 -37.84 -34.68 0.26
CA PHE A 251 -37.00 -33.49 0.10
C PHE A 251 -36.59 -33.29 -1.37
N GLN A 252 -36.96 -32.16 -1.97
CA GLN A 252 -36.61 -31.79 -3.35
C GLN A 252 -35.64 -30.58 -3.38
N PRO A 253 -34.33 -30.80 -3.16
CA PRO A 253 -33.36 -29.72 -3.08
C PRO A 253 -33.03 -29.07 -4.43
N ASP A 254 -32.50 -27.85 -4.38
CA ASP A 254 -31.66 -27.32 -5.46
C ASP A 254 -30.29 -28.02 -5.46
N ALA A 255 -30.21 -29.13 -6.20
CA ALA A 255 -29.00 -29.92 -6.34
C ALA A 255 -27.84 -29.21 -7.05
N ALA A 256 -28.07 -28.04 -7.67
CA ALA A 256 -26.99 -27.27 -8.31
C ALA A 256 -26.17 -26.44 -7.32
N SER A 257 -26.73 -26.13 -6.15
CA SER A 257 -26.09 -25.26 -5.16
C SER A 257 -25.30 -26.07 -4.13
N LEU A 258 -24.05 -26.37 -4.45
CA LEU A 258 -23.14 -27.18 -3.61
C LEU A 258 -22.11 -26.35 -2.85
N CYS A 259 -21.77 -26.84 -1.66
CA CYS A 259 -20.73 -26.36 -0.74
C CYS A 259 -19.80 -27.53 -0.42
N GLY A 260 -18.58 -27.28 0.05
CA GLY A 260 -17.65 -28.38 0.29
C GLY A 260 -16.52 -28.07 1.26
N LEU A 261 -15.72 -29.10 1.54
CA LEU A 261 -14.47 -28.96 2.28
C LEU A 261 -13.48 -28.09 1.49
N ALA A 262 -12.81 -27.18 2.18
CA ALA A 262 -11.80 -26.32 1.57
C ALA A 262 -10.64 -27.16 1.01
N ALA A 263 -10.31 -26.93 -0.26
CA ALA A 263 -9.18 -27.57 -0.95
C ALA A 263 -8.24 -26.56 -1.62
N ARG A 264 -8.69 -25.32 -1.86
CA ARG A 264 -7.88 -24.24 -2.43
C ARG A 264 -8.39 -22.87 -1.99
N LEU A 265 -7.55 -21.85 -2.18
CA LEU A 265 -7.90 -20.45 -1.98
C LEU A 265 -8.14 -19.77 -3.34
N ILE A 266 -8.99 -18.75 -3.36
CA ILE A 266 -9.16 -17.80 -4.47
C ILE A 266 -9.22 -16.36 -3.91
N PHE A 267 -8.81 -15.38 -4.72
CA PHE A 267 -9.08 -13.97 -4.42
C PHE A 267 -10.46 -13.61 -4.98
N ASP A 268 -11.37 -13.20 -4.10
CA ASP A 268 -12.64 -12.58 -4.51
C ASP A 268 -12.41 -11.12 -4.89
N GLU A 269 -11.47 -10.46 -4.20
CA GLU A 269 -11.07 -9.09 -4.44
C GLU A 269 -9.58 -8.92 -4.13
N GLN A 270 -8.87 -8.12 -4.94
CA GLN A 270 -7.46 -7.78 -4.75
C GLN A 270 -7.14 -6.43 -5.41
N PRO A 271 -6.14 -5.69 -4.92
CA PRO A 271 -5.71 -4.43 -5.55
C PRO A 271 -5.14 -4.66 -6.95
N ALA A 272 -5.31 -3.68 -7.83
CA ALA A 272 -4.66 -3.64 -9.14
C ALA A 272 -3.38 -2.78 -9.13
N ASP A 273 -3.31 -1.83 -8.19
CA ASP A 273 -2.19 -0.93 -7.96
C ASP A 273 -1.98 -0.74 -6.45
N ALA A 274 -0.82 -0.20 -6.09
CA ALA A 274 -0.52 0.15 -4.71
C ALA A 274 0.37 1.39 -4.64
N ILE A 275 0.19 2.16 -3.58
CA ILE A 275 1.06 3.28 -3.24
C ILE A 275 1.72 2.93 -1.90
N GLU A 276 3.03 3.13 -1.79
CA GLU A 276 3.77 2.85 -0.55
C GLU A 276 3.10 3.56 0.65
N ASN A 277 2.97 2.88 1.78
CA ASN A 277 2.38 3.35 3.03
C ASN A 277 0.94 3.90 2.91
N VAL A 278 0.21 3.51 1.86
CA VAL A 278 -1.22 3.77 1.70
C VAL A 278 -1.96 2.44 1.75
N THR A 279 -3.06 2.40 2.50
CA THR A 279 -3.95 1.23 2.56
C THR A 279 -4.45 0.86 1.17
N LEU A 280 -4.39 -0.42 0.83
CA LEU A 280 -4.85 -0.94 -0.45
C LEU A 280 -6.33 -0.59 -0.70
N SER A 281 -6.65 -0.27 -1.96
CA SER A 281 -8.02 -0.04 -2.42
C SER A 281 -8.21 -0.72 -3.79
N PRO A 282 -9.02 -1.77 -3.89
CA PRO A 282 -9.73 -2.43 -2.78
C PRO A 282 -8.80 -3.20 -1.84
N GLN A 283 -9.29 -3.47 -0.62
CA GLN A 283 -8.62 -4.39 0.30
C GLN A 283 -8.77 -5.84 -0.20
N PRO A 284 -7.78 -6.71 0.03
CA PRO A 284 -7.89 -8.10 -0.38
C PRO A 284 -9.02 -8.85 0.34
N ALA A 285 -9.71 -9.72 -0.39
CA ALA A 285 -10.62 -10.71 0.17
C ALA A 285 -10.28 -12.09 -0.40
N VAL A 286 -10.00 -13.05 0.47
CA VAL A 286 -9.58 -14.41 0.09
C VAL A 286 -10.64 -15.39 0.54
N ARG A 287 -11.18 -16.17 -0.40
CA ARG A 287 -12.19 -17.19 -0.14
C ARG A 287 -11.62 -18.59 -0.30
N ALA A 288 -11.97 -19.47 0.62
CA ALA A 288 -11.72 -20.90 0.50
C ALA A 288 -12.82 -21.56 -0.33
N VAL A 289 -12.41 -22.44 -1.24
CA VAL A 289 -13.31 -23.24 -2.09
C VAL A 289 -12.83 -24.68 -2.14
N ASP A 290 -13.73 -25.59 -2.49
CA ASP A 290 -13.38 -26.99 -2.71
C ASP A 290 -12.62 -27.20 -4.04
N ALA A 291 -12.34 -28.47 -4.35
CA ALA A 291 -11.62 -28.85 -5.57
C ALA A 291 -12.38 -28.50 -6.86
N ALA A 292 -13.71 -28.50 -6.82
CA ALA A 292 -14.58 -28.13 -7.93
C ALA A 292 -14.80 -26.61 -8.05
N GLY A 293 -14.48 -25.84 -7.02
CA GLY A 293 -14.73 -24.40 -6.94
C GLY A 293 -16.01 -24.00 -6.21
N ASN A 294 -16.65 -24.95 -5.52
CA ASN A 294 -17.78 -24.66 -4.66
C ASN A 294 -17.32 -23.91 -3.41
N PRO A 295 -18.13 -23.01 -2.83
CA PRO A 295 -17.81 -22.32 -1.59
C PRO A 295 -17.54 -23.31 -0.44
N ALA A 296 -16.57 -22.98 0.42
CA ALA A 296 -16.27 -23.75 1.63
C ALA A 296 -16.63 -22.97 2.91
N PRO A 297 -17.92 -22.74 3.21
CA PRO A 297 -18.34 -21.91 4.34
C PRO A 297 -17.98 -22.49 5.72
N GLY A 298 -17.75 -23.81 5.82
CA GLY A 298 -17.23 -24.45 7.04
C GLY A 298 -15.75 -24.14 7.33
N PHE A 299 -15.04 -23.50 6.39
CA PHE A 299 -13.64 -23.12 6.60
C PHE A 299 -13.52 -21.90 7.52
N VAL A 300 -12.87 -22.12 8.66
CA VAL A 300 -12.61 -21.13 9.72
C VAL A 300 -11.13 -20.95 10.03
N GLY A 301 -10.25 -21.42 9.13
CA GLY A 301 -8.79 -21.37 9.31
C GLY A 301 -8.20 -19.96 9.12
N PRO A 302 -6.96 -19.73 9.60
CA PRO A 302 -6.25 -18.49 9.36
C PRO A 302 -5.79 -18.39 7.89
N VAL A 303 -6.04 -17.25 7.26
CA VAL A 303 -5.47 -16.89 5.96
C VAL A 303 -4.44 -15.80 6.16
N THR A 304 -3.22 -16.04 5.67
CA THR A 304 -2.09 -15.11 5.74
C THR A 304 -1.71 -14.61 4.36
N LEU A 305 -1.58 -13.30 4.21
CA LEU A 305 -0.99 -12.64 3.05
C LEU A 305 0.51 -12.44 3.25
N ALA A 306 1.27 -12.76 2.21
CA ALA A 306 2.67 -12.47 2.05
C ALA A 306 2.93 -11.84 0.67
N ILE A 307 4.19 -11.60 0.34
CA ILE A 307 4.59 -11.02 -0.95
C ILE A 307 5.37 -12.07 -1.75
N ALA A 308 5.08 -12.14 -3.04
CA ALA A 308 5.84 -12.91 -4.03
C ALA A 308 6.44 -11.97 -5.09
N PRO A 309 7.75 -12.06 -5.40
CA PRO A 309 8.76 -12.87 -4.71
C PRO A 309 9.05 -12.36 -3.29
N ALA A 310 9.38 -13.27 -2.36
CA ALA A 310 9.66 -12.89 -0.98
C ALA A 310 10.87 -11.95 -0.87
N GLY A 311 10.81 -10.98 0.05
CA GLY A 311 11.89 -10.02 0.32
C GLY A 311 11.99 -8.84 -0.65
N THR A 312 11.05 -8.72 -1.60
CA THR A 312 11.01 -7.59 -2.55
C THR A 312 10.33 -6.34 -1.99
N ALA A 313 9.39 -6.53 -1.07
CA ALA A 313 8.71 -5.48 -0.30
C ALA A 313 8.20 -6.08 1.03
N SER A 314 7.65 -5.23 1.89
CA SER A 314 6.97 -5.64 3.13
C SER A 314 5.51 -5.17 3.16
N LEU A 315 4.69 -5.88 3.93
CA LEU A 315 3.30 -5.51 4.22
C LEU A 315 3.19 -4.94 5.65
N ALA A 316 2.32 -3.95 5.81
CA ALA A 316 1.84 -3.44 7.08
C ALA A 316 0.35 -3.78 7.28
N GLY A 317 -0.17 -3.51 8.48
CA GLY A 317 -1.55 -3.84 8.87
C GLY A 317 -1.71 -5.30 9.33
N GLN A 318 -2.95 -5.76 9.38
CA GLN A 318 -3.29 -7.13 9.74
C GLN A 318 -3.13 -8.06 8.53
N THR A 319 -2.00 -8.75 8.44
CA THR A 319 -1.71 -9.67 7.32
C THR A 319 -2.22 -11.10 7.53
N THR A 320 -2.79 -11.40 8.70
CA THR A 320 -3.43 -12.69 8.99
C THR A 320 -4.83 -12.48 9.56
N VAL A 321 -5.83 -13.05 8.91
CA VAL A 321 -7.25 -12.95 9.28
C VAL A 321 -7.85 -14.35 9.35
N MET A 322 -8.66 -14.61 10.39
CA MET A 322 -9.45 -15.84 10.48
C MET A 322 -10.60 -15.77 9.50
N ALA A 323 -10.76 -16.79 8.66
CA ALA A 323 -11.89 -16.85 7.75
C ALA A 323 -13.20 -16.94 8.54
N ALA A 324 -14.19 -16.14 8.14
CA ALA A 324 -15.56 -16.23 8.61
C ALA A 324 -16.42 -16.74 7.45
N ARG A 325 -17.14 -17.85 7.67
CA ARG A 325 -17.94 -18.51 6.62
C ARG A 325 -17.13 -18.74 5.33
N GLY A 326 -15.89 -19.22 5.46
CA GLY A 326 -15.01 -19.50 4.33
C GLY A 326 -14.27 -18.32 3.72
N THR A 327 -14.49 -17.08 4.17
CA THR A 327 -13.85 -15.89 3.58
C THR A 327 -13.06 -15.10 4.63
N ALA A 328 -11.81 -14.76 4.32
CA ALA A 328 -10.97 -13.85 5.08
C ALA A 328 -10.95 -12.48 4.37
N VAL A 329 -11.46 -11.44 5.05
CA VAL A 329 -11.53 -10.07 4.55
C VAL A 329 -10.49 -9.22 5.30
N PHE A 330 -9.60 -8.59 4.54
CA PHE A 330 -8.55 -7.73 5.09
C PHE A 330 -9.05 -6.27 5.14
N GLY A 331 -8.57 -5.47 6.10
CA GLY A 331 -9.10 -4.13 6.37
C GLY A 331 -8.11 -2.98 6.26
N ASP A 332 -6.83 -3.25 6.51
CA ASP A 332 -5.80 -2.22 6.69
C ASP A 332 -4.45 -2.60 6.07
N VAL A 333 -4.43 -3.56 5.14
CA VAL A 333 -3.20 -4.01 4.50
C VAL A 333 -2.67 -2.90 3.59
N ALA A 334 -1.36 -2.67 3.67
CA ALA A 334 -0.61 -1.70 2.86
C ALA A 334 0.78 -2.26 2.53
N PHE A 335 1.36 -1.87 1.39
CA PHE A 335 2.78 -2.09 1.12
C PHE A 335 3.60 -0.98 1.78
N THR A 336 4.77 -1.28 2.32
CA THR A 336 5.65 -0.25 2.94
C THR A 336 6.79 0.21 2.05
N ASP A 337 7.10 -0.58 1.02
CA ASP A 337 8.25 -0.39 0.14
C ASP A 337 7.81 -0.29 -1.33
N ILE A 338 8.52 0.52 -2.11
CA ILE A 338 8.37 0.58 -3.56
C ILE A 338 8.95 -0.69 -4.16
N ALA A 339 8.17 -1.36 -5.00
CA ALA A 339 8.59 -2.56 -5.70
C ALA A 339 7.83 -2.68 -7.03
N GLY A 340 8.46 -3.31 -8.02
CA GLY A 340 7.83 -3.60 -9.31
C GLY A 340 7.53 -5.08 -9.48
N GLY A 341 6.37 -5.41 -10.06
CA GLY A 341 5.97 -6.77 -10.40
C GLY A 341 5.77 -7.71 -9.21
N VAL A 342 5.35 -7.17 -8.06
CA VAL A 342 5.06 -7.96 -6.85
C VAL A 342 3.61 -8.43 -6.83
N ALA A 343 3.35 -9.59 -6.23
CA ALA A 343 1.99 -10.11 -6.05
C ALA A 343 1.73 -10.45 -4.58
N LEU A 344 0.45 -10.36 -4.17
CA LEU A 344 0.01 -10.92 -2.90
C LEU A 344 0.01 -12.44 -2.97
N LEU A 345 0.58 -13.10 -1.98
CA LEU A 345 0.59 -14.55 -1.82
C LEU A 345 -0.28 -14.92 -0.63
N ALA A 346 -1.47 -15.46 -0.88
CA ALA A 346 -2.36 -15.96 0.16
C ALA A 346 -2.01 -17.41 0.53
N SER A 347 -2.02 -17.72 1.82
CA SER A 347 -1.71 -19.05 2.34
C SER A 347 -2.54 -19.39 3.57
N SER A 348 -2.83 -20.68 3.74
CA SER A 348 -3.46 -21.24 4.93
C SER A 348 -2.87 -22.63 5.19
N PRO A 349 -2.72 -23.06 6.46
CA PRO A 349 -2.32 -24.43 6.78
C PRO A 349 -3.20 -25.46 6.06
N GLY A 350 -2.57 -26.47 5.44
CA GLY A 350 -3.27 -27.55 4.75
C GLY A 350 -3.77 -27.22 3.33
N LEU A 351 -3.70 -25.97 2.87
CA LEU A 351 -4.14 -25.56 1.53
C LEU A 351 -2.95 -25.14 0.65
N PRO A 352 -2.99 -25.39 -0.67
CA PRO A 352 -1.99 -24.84 -1.59
C PRO A 352 -1.99 -23.30 -1.56
N PRO A 353 -0.80 -22.65 -1.58
CA PRO A 353 -0.74 -21.20 -1.63
C PRO A 353 -1.26 -20.65 -2.96
N LEU A 354 -1.85 -19.46 -2.91
CA LEU A 354 -2.43 -18.76 -4.05
C LEU A 354 -1.66 -17.47 -4.31
N SER A 355 -1.07 -17.34 -5.50
CA SER A 355 -0.52 -16.07 -5.97
C SER A 355 -1.61 -15.23 -6.64
N GLY A 356 -1.66 -13.95 -6.27
CA GLY A 356 -2.48 -12.94 -6.92
C GLY A 356 -1.87 -12.44 -8.23
N VAL A 357 -2.44 -11.36 -8.74
CA VAL A 357 -1.95 -10.68 -9.95
C VAL A 357 -0.76 -9.77 -9.59
N PRO A 358 0.31 -9.74 -10.41
CA PRO A 358 1.40 -8.80 -10.20
C PRO A 358 0.95 -7.33 -10.32
N LEU A 359 1.48 -6.47 -9.46
CA LEU A 359 1.28 -5.04 -9.45
C LEU A 359 2.58 -4.29 -9.13
N ASP A 360 2.60 -3.01 -9.44
CA ASP A 360 3.68 -2.10 -9.05
C ASP A 360 3.23 -1.28 -7.84
N VAL A 361 4.13 -1.18 -6.85
CA VAL A 361 3.98 -0.29 -5.71
C VAL A 361 4.71 1.01 -6.02
N VAL A 362 3.98 2.09 -6.22
CA VAL A 362 4.55 3.39 -6.60
C VAL A 362 4.88 4.27 -5.39
N PRO A 363 5.87 5.16 -5.48
CA PRO A 363 6.13 6.17 -4.45
C PRO A 363 4.95 7.11 -4.23
N GLN A 364 4.90 7.71 -3.04
CA GLN A 364 4.14 8.94 -2.85
C GLN A 364 4.97 10.12 -3.40
N THR A 365 4.44 10.85 -4.39
CA THR A 365 5.09 12.01 -5.03
C THR A 365 4.28 13.30 -4.91
N ALA A 366 4.96 14.43 -5.09
CA ALA A 366 4.47 15.79 -5.07
C ALA A 366 5.23 16.64 -6.11
N GLU A 367 4.62 17.75 -6.50
CA GLU A 367 5.26 18.74 -7.36
C GLU A 367 5.97 19.82 -6.54
N LEU A 368 7.18 20.18 -6.96
CA LEU A 368 7.91 21.32 -6.42
C LEU A 368 8.40 22.20 -7.55
N THR A 369 8.01 23.48 -7.52
CA THR A 369 8.62 24.50 -8.35
C THR A 369 9.63 25.28 -7.53
N VAL A 370 10.86 25.40 -8.04
CA VAL A 370 11.88 26.30 -7.47
C VAL A 370 12.06 27.49 -8.38
N ARG A 371 11.87 28.68 -7.82
CA ARG A 371 12.05 29.97 -8.47
C ARG A 371 13.27 30.66 -7.88
N VAL A 372 14.16 31.17 -8.73
CA VAL A 372 15.23 32.08 -8.33
C VAL A 372 14.93 33.45 -8.91
N VAL A 373 14.85 34.45 -8.03
CA VAL A 373 14.71 35.86 -8.38
C VAL A 373 16.00 36.58 -7.99
N VAL A 374 16.60 37.31 -8.94
CA VAL A 374 17.81 38.10 -8.67
C VAL A 374 17.43 39.56 -8.51
N ASP A 375 17.77 40.15 -7.37
CA ASP A 375 17.61 41.57 -7.08
C ASP A 375 18.97 42.27 -7.17
N GLY A 376 19.16 43.09 -8.21
CA GLY A 376 20.42 43.75 -8.55
C GLY A 376 21.14 43.14 -9.76
N MET A 377 22.45 43.32 -9.84
CA MET A 377 23.27 42.80 -10.95
C MET A 377 23.31 41.27 -10.91
N ALA A 378 23.14 40.62 -12.07
CA ALA A 378 23.25 39.17 -12.18
C ALA A 378 24.72 38.69 -12.08
N PRO A 379 24.98 37.48 -11.55
CA PRO A 379 26.31 36.90 -11.53
C PRO A 379 26.78 36.50 -12.93
N GLY A 380 28.07 36.15 -13.06
CA GLY A 380 28.63 35.68 -14.35
C GLY A 380 28.11 34.32 -14.80
N ASP A 381 27.78 33.44 -13.85
CA ASP A 381 27.30 32.07 -14.09
C ASP A 381 25.94 31.82 -13.42
N GLY A 382 25.22 30.79 -13.88
CA GLY A 382 23.90 30.38 -13.37
C GLY A 382 23.85 29.94 -11.90
N TRP A 383 22.63 29.73 -11.40
CA TRP A 383 22.32 29.29 -10.05
C TRP A 383 22.08 27.78 -10.01
N SER A 384 22.86 27.08 -9.18
CA SER A 384 22.70 25.64 -8.97
C SER A 384 21.72 25.39 -7.83
N VAL A 385 20.59 24.75 -8.14
CA VAL A 385 19.57 24.31 -7.18
C VAL A 385 19.76 22.83 -6.94
N THR A 386 19.81 22.41 -5.67
CA THR A 386 20.00 21.02 -5.27
C THR A 386 18.90 20.54 -4.33
N GLY A 387 18.54 19.27 -4.46
CA GLY A 387 17.62 18.56 -3.57
C GLY A 387 17.80 17.05 -3.68
N ALA A 388 16.93 16.28 -3.03
CA ALA A 388 17.00 14.81 -3.07
C ALA A 388 16.74 14.23 -4.49
N TRP A 389 16.12 15.02 -5.37
CA TRP A 389 15.89 14.72 -6.79
C TRP A 389 17.09 15.05 -7.70
N GLY A 390 18.18 15.58 -7.17
CA GLY A 390 19.39 15.95 -7.92
C GLY A 390 19.60 17.46 -8.04
N THR A 391 20.30 17.87 -9.08
CA THR A 391 20.71 19.26 -9.33
C THR A 391 20.06 19.79 -10.60
N ALA A 392 19.62 21.05 -10.57
CA ALA A 392 19.19 21.81 -11.75
C ALA A 392 19.92 23.15 -11.80
N GLU A 393 20.26 23.60 -13.00
CA GLU A 393 20.83 24.92 -13.23
C GLU A 393 19.74 25.89 -13.69
N ILE A 394 19.72 27.07 -13.10
CA ILE A 394 18.87 28.20 -13.48
C ILE A 394 19.79 29.30 -14.02
N ASP A 395 19.35 30.02 -15.07
CA ASP A 395 20.15 31.08 -15.67
C ASP A 395 20.56 32.16 -14.67
N ALA A 396 21.67 32.86 -14.96
CA ALA A 396 22.23 33.87 -14.05
C ALA A 396 21.23 34.98 -13.69
N GLY A 397 20.32 35.33 -14.60
CA GLY A 397 19.25 36.33 -14.38
C GLY A 397 18.07 35.84 -13.52
N GLY A 398 18.07 34.57 -13.09
CA GLY A 398 16.94 33.94 -12.42
C GLY A 398 16.04 33.16 -13.39
N GLY A 399 15.01 32.52 -12.84
CA GLY A 399 14.12 31.61 -13.58
C GLY A 399 13.44 30.60 -12.67
N GLU A 400 12.77 29.62 -13.29
CA GLU A 400 11.98 28.60 -12.60
C GLU A 400 12.23 27.21 -13.17
N VAL A 401 12.16 26.20 -12.30
CA VAL A 401 12.21 24.78 -12.67
C VAL A 401 11.17 24.00 -11.87
N LEU A 402 10.46 23.09 -12.54
CA LEU A 402 9.47 22.19 -11.95
C LEU A 402 10.08 20.79 -11.77
N PHE A 403 9.88 20.22 -10.59
CA PHE A 403 10.19 18.84 -10.25
C PHE A 403 8.88 18.10 -9.96
N ALA A 404 8.44 17.22 -10.87
CA ALA A 404 7.13 16.58 -10.80
C ALA A 404 7.06 15.37 -9.83
N ASP A 405 8.18 14.71 -9.58
CA ASP A 405 8.23 13.43 -8.84
C ASP A 405 9.02 13.53 -7.52
N VAL A 406 8.87 14.64 -6.80
CA VAL A 406 9.51 14.80 -5.49
C VAL A 406 8.81 13.92 -4.47
N ARG A 407 9.57 13.15 -3.69
CA ARG A 407 8.99 12.24 -2.70
C ARG A 407 8.22 12.99 -1.62
N ALA A 408 6.97 12.61 -1.39
CA ALA A 408 6.08 13.23 -0.42
C ALA A 408 6.14 12.56 0.96
N ASN A 409 5.48 13.18 1.95
CA ASN A 409 5.31 12.70 3.31
C ASN A 409 6.63 12.34 4.03
N ARG A 410 7.69 13.07 3.66
CA ARG A 410 9.02 13.03 4.27
C ARG A 410 9.67 14.40 4.16
N PRO A 411 10.64 14.75 5.03
CA PRO A 411 11.40 15.98 4.91
C PRO A 411 12.17 16.06 3.58
N GLN A 412 12.05 17.19 2.89
CA GLN A 412 12.76 17.48 1.64
C GLN A 412 13.65 18.71 1.81
N GLY A 413 14.97 18.52 1.68
CA GLY A 413 15.91 19.64 1.66
C GLY A 413 16.01 20.24 0.26
N VAL A 414 15.89 21.57 0.18
CA VAL A 414 16.08 22.36 -1.05
C VAL A 414 17.12 23.41 -0.78
N ALA A 415 18.13 23.52 -1.63
CA ALA A 415 19.17 24.52 -1.49
C ALA A 415 19.50 25.19 -2.82
N VAL A 416 19.86 26.47 -2.77
CA VAL A 416 20.53 27.15 -3.87
C VAL A 416 21.98 27.42 -3.46
N ALA A 417 22.93 27.19 -4.37
CA ALA A 417 24.34 27.39 -4.10
C ALA A 417 24.61 28.86 -3.72
N ALA A 418 25.24 29.06 -2.56
CA ALA A 418 25.66 30.39 -2.11
C ALA A 418 26.71 30.97 -3.06
N LYS A 419 26.57 32.24 -3.41
CA LYS A 419 27.57 32.99 -4.18
C LYS A 419 28.07 34.18 -3.38
N SER A 420 29.38 34.42 -3.44
CA SER A 420 30.00 35.60 -2.83
C SER A 420 29.37 36.87 -3.38
N GLY A 421 29.12 37.85 -2.52
CA GLY A 421 28.49 39.11 -2.89
C GLY A 421 26.96 39.06 -2.99
N TYR A 422 26.31 37.96 -2.59
CA TYR A 422 24.86 37.85 -2.54
C TYR A 422 24.37 37.42 -1.17
N THR A 423 23.22 37.96 -0.77
CA THR A 423 22.42 37.42 0.34
C THR A 423 21.25 36.63 -0.23
N ALA A 424 20.86 35.55 0.43
CA ALA A 424 19.78 34.68 0.00
C ALA A 424 18.66 34.68 1.03
N ARG A 425 17.42 34.64 0.54
CA ARG A 425 16.24 34.38 1.34
C ARG A 425 15.29 33.49 0.56
N VAL A 426 14.76 32.45 1.17
CA VAL A 426 13.75 31.58 0.57
C VAL A 426 12.44 31.65 1.34
N GLU A 427 11.35 31.74 0.58
CA GLU A 427 9.99 31.57 1.08
C GLU A 427 9.24 30.59 0.18
N CYS A 428 8.50 29.68 0.79
CA CYS A 428 7.74 28.66 0.10
C CYS A 428 6.23 28.81 0.35
N SER A 429 5.41 28.32 -0.57
CA SER A 429 3.95 28.39 -0.48
C SER A 429 3.35 27.56 0.66
N ASP A 430 4.10 26.61 1.21
CA ASP A 430 3.76 25.87 2.44
C ASP A 430 4.05 26.68 3.73
N GLY A 431 4.58 27.90 3.59
CA GLY A 431 4.96 28.78 4.70
C GLY A 431 6.39 28.59 5.22
N SER A 432 7.12 27.60 4.69
CA SER A 432 8.52 27.35 5.07
C SER A 432 9.43 28.50 4.63
N ARG A 433 10.43 28.81 5.46
CA ARG A 433 11.37 29.92 5.24
C ARG A 433 12.81 29.52 5.58
N GLY A 434 13.76 30.15 4.92
CA GLY A 434 15.19 29.97 5.17
C GLY A 434 16.03 30.98 4.38
N ASP A 435 17.31 30.66 4.21
CA ASP A 435 18.26 31.50 3.49
C ASP A 435 18.68 30.82 2.17
N THR A 436 19.86 30.22 2.12
CA THR A 436 20.34 29.44 0.97
C THR A 436 19.76 28.03 0.93
N ALA A 437 19.02 27.62 1.97
CA ALA A 437 18.36 26.32 2.03
C ALA A 437 17.09 26.37 2.89
N VAL A 438 16.17 25.44 2.62
CA VAL A 438 14.91 25.23 3.35
C VAL A 438 14.58 23.75 3.38
N THR A 439 13.96 23.30 4.47
CA THR A 439 13.39 21.94 4.59
C THR A 439 11.89 22.03 4.46
N LEU A 440 11.32 21.24 3.54
CA LEU A 440 9.89 21.21 3.22
C LEU A 440 9.25 19.92 3.73
N SER A 441 7.96 20.00 4.04
CA SER A 441 7.09 18.85 4.29
C SER A 441 6.03 18.80 3.19
N LEU A 442 6.34 18.10 2.09
CA LEU A 442 5.44 18.00 0.94
C LEU A 442 4.37 16.93 1.18
N GLY A 443 3.10 17.27 0.96
CA GLY A 443 2.00 16.30 1.00
C GLY A 443 1.88 15.53 -0.32
N TYR A 444 1.30 14.33 -0.29
CA TYR A 444 1.04 13.55 -1.50
C TYR A 444 0.15 14.32 -2.49
N GLN A 445 0.55 14.37 -3.77
CA GLN A 445 -0.12 15.10 -4.86
C GLN A 445 -0.36 16.60 -4.57
N THR A 446 0.48 17.20 -3.72
CA THR A 446 0.50 18.66 -3.52
C THR A 446 1.46 19.33 -4.49
N SER A 447 1.28 20.64 -4.70
CA SER A 447 2.21 21.47 -5.47
C SER A 447 2.71 22.62 -4.61
N THR A 448 4.03 22.74 -4.47
CA THR A 448 4.69 23.77 -3.66
C THR A 448 5.59 24.63 -4.53
N LEU A 449 5.55 25.95 -4.34
CA LEU A 449 6.47 26.90 -4.97
C LEU A 449 7.42 27.48 -3.91
N CYS A 450 8.72 27.33 -4.11
CA CYS A 450 9.76 27.98 -3.31
C CYS A 450 10.45 29.07 -4.11
N THR A 451 10.44 30.31 -3.60
CA THR A 451 11.13 31.44 -4.23
C THR A 451 12.36 31.82 -3.43
N PHE A 452 13.54 31.57 -4.01
CA PHE A 452 14.83 32.07 -3.54
C PHE A 452 15.06 33.47 -4.13
N THR A 453 15.14 34.48 -3.27
CA THR A 453 15.51 35.85 -3.65
C THR A 453 16.99 36.05 -3.35
N MET A 454 17.78 36.27 -4.40
CA MET A 454 19.22 36.48 -4.34
C MET A 454 19.51 37.97 -4.52
N THR A 455 19.83 38.66 -3.42
CA THR A 455 20.04 40.11 -3.41
C THR A 455 21.53 40.42 -3.50
N ALA A 456 21.94 41.13 -4.56
CA ALA A 456 23.29 41.59 -4.78
C ALA A 456 23.70 42.58 -3.68
N GLN A 457 24.80 42.30 -3.00
CA GLN A 457 25.35 43.19 -1.98
C GLN A 457 26.03 44.39 -2.65
N PRO A 458 25.90 45.60 -2.08
CA PRO A 458 26.68 46.76 -2.51
C PRO A 458 28.17 46.46 -2.49
N ALA A 459 28.91 47.01 -3.45
CA ALA A 459 30.36 47.02 -3.40
C ALA A 459 30.83 48.06 -2.38
N SER A 460 32.05 47.91 -1.87
CA SER A 460 32.76 48.88 -1.04
C SER A 460 33.84 49.55 -1.86
N VAL A 461 33.73 50.86 -2.07
CA VAL A 461 34.74 51.64 -2.80
C VAL A 461 35.40 52.62 -1.84
N THR A 462 36.71 52.48 -1.66
CA THR A 462 37.53 53.45 -0.92
C THR A 462 38.23 54.36 -1.91
N VAL A 463 37.94 55.65 -1.87
CA VAL A 463 38.66 56.68 -2.63
C VAL A 463 39.72 57.28 -1.72
N ARG A 464 40.98 57.12 -2.11
CA ARG A 464 42.17 57.64 -1.43
C ARG A 464 42.77 58.77 -2.23
N LYS A 465 42.93 59.94 -1.64
CA LYS A 465 43.77 61.01 -2.18
C LYS A 465 45.16 60.93 -1.56
N GLN A 466 46.17 60.76 -2.40
CA GLN A 466 47.57 60.78 -2.02
C GLN A 466 48.26 61.99 -2.65
N VAL A 467 48.88 62.84 -1.84
CA VAL A 467 49.56 64.06 -2.31
C VAL A 467 51.07 63.93 -2.06
N SER A 468 51.86 64.17 -3.10
CA SER A 468 53.33 64.21 -3.04
C SER A 468 53.80 65.63 -3.37
N GLY A 469 54.48 66.29 -2.43
CA GLY A 469 54.83 67.71 -2.50
C GLY A 469 54.06 68.56 -1.48
N GLN A 470 54.02 69.88 -1.68
CA GLN A 470 53.26 70.79 -0.84
C GLN A 470 51.75 70.55 -1.02
N ALA A 471 51.01 70.54 0.08
CA ALA A 471 49.56 70.46 0.02
C ALA A 471 48.97 71.77 -0.56
N PRO A 472 47.93 71.71 -1.41
CA PRO A 472 47.24 72.90 -1.91
C PRO A 472 46.50 73.62 -0.77
N THR A 473 45.99 74.83 -1.05
CA THR A 473 45.25 75.64 -0.06
C THR A 473 43.76 75.30 0.05
N SER A 474 43.22 74.57 -0.94
CA SER A 474 41.83 74.10 -0.97
C SER A 474 41.76 72.57 -0.97
N THR A 475 40.58 72.03 -0.68
CA THR A 475 40.27 70.59 -0.76
C THR A 475 40.35 70.05 -2.19
N TRP A 476 40.43 68.73 -2.33
CA TRP A 476 40.33 68.03 -3.62
C TRP A 476 38.86 67.69 -3.86
N ARG A 477 38.31 68.12 -5.00
CA ARG A 477 36.91 67.93 -5.38
C ARG A 477 36.78 66.74 -6.30
N PHE A 478 35.79 65.89 -6.01
CA PHE A 478 35.46 64.72 -6.79
C PHE A 478 34.00 64.79 -7.22
N ALA A 479 33.72 64.28 -8.41
CA ALA A 479 32.41 64.15 -9.00
C ALA A 479 32.26 62.77 -9.66
N GLY A 480 31.03 62.42 -10.06
CA GLY A 480 30.71 61.17 -10.74
C GLY A 480 29.60 60.39 -10.03
N ASP A 481 29.59 59.07 -10.21
CA ASP A 481 28.47 58.21 -9.82
C ASP A 481 28.40 57.95 -8.30
N LEU A 482 29.46 58.31 -7.55
CA LEU A 482 29.46 58.30 -6.08
C LEU A 482 28.87 59.58 -5.47
N GLY A 483 28.43 60.53 -6.30
CA GLY A 483 28.05 61.88 -5.90
C GLY A 483 29.27 62.80 -5.71
N ASP A 484 29.00 64.08 -5.52
CA ASP A 484 30.05 65.08 -5.31
C ASP A 484 30.56 65.00 -3.87
N PHE A 485 31.88 64.94 -3.70
CA PHE A 485 32.53 64.94 -2.38
C PHE A 485 33.89 65.62 -2.41
N GLU A 486 34.42 65.92 -1.23
CA GLU A 486 35.72 66.55 -1.06
C GLU A 486 36.64 65.72 -0.15
N LEU A 487 37.93 65.67 -0.48
CA LEU A 487 38.97 65.16 0.40
C LEU A 487 39.89 66.30 0.87
N PRO A 488 40.46 66.20 2.10
CA PRO A 488 41.31 67.24 2.65
C PRO A 488 42.50 67.57 1.74
N ALA A 489 42.97 68.82 1.79
CA ALA A 489 44.07 69.28 0.94
C ALA A 489 45.35 68.42 1.07
N GLY A 490 45.66 67.95 2.28
CA GLY A 490 46.81 67.07 2.55
C GLY A 490 46.63 65.60 2.15
N GLY A 491 45.49 65.23 1.56
CA GLY A 491 45.11 63.85 1.29
C GLY A 491 44.21 63.24 2.38
N GLY A 492 43.68 62.05 2.11
CA GLY A 492 42.73 61.36 2.97
C GLY A 492 41.96 60.26 2.23
N ASP A 493 41.12 59.52 2.96
CA ASP A 493 40.31 58.43 2.42
C ASP A 493 38.82 58.65 2.73
N LEU A 494 37.95 58.29 1.79
CA LEU A 494 36.50 58.21 2.01
C LEU A 494 35.95 56.89 1.43
N ARG A 495 34.99 56.28 2.13
CA ARG A 495 34.40 54.99 1.74
C ARG A 495 32.95 55.17 1.30
N PHE A 496 32.59 54.47 0.25
CA PHE A 496 31.26 54.46 -0.37
C PHE A 496 30.76 53.04 -0.53
N ALA A 497 29.44 52.88 -0.59
CA ALA A 497 28.78 51.59 -0.80
C ALA A 497 27.89 51.60 -2.05
N PRO A 498 28.44 51.81 -3.26
CA PRO A 498 27.64 51.84 -4.49
C PRO A 498 27.06 50.45 -4.82
N ALA A 499 25.97 50.45 -5.59
CA ALA A 499 25.48 49.22 -6.22
C ALA A 499 26.54 48.66 -7.19
N ALA A 500 26.52 47.34 -7.40
CA ALA A 500 27.34 46.71 -8.43
C ALA A 500 26.98 47.25 -9.83
N GLY A 501 27.97 47.30 -10.71
CA GLY A 501 27.85 47.90 -12.03
C GLY A 501 29.06 48.74 -12.40
N VAL A 502 28.89 49.63 -13.37
CA VAL A 502 29.94 50.56 -13.80
C VAL A 502 29.82 51.85 -13.01
N VAL A 503 30.89 52.23 -12.31
CA VAL A 503 30.96 53.45 -11.49
C VAL A 503 32.12 54.32 -11.97
N GLN A 504 31.82 55.55 -12.35
CA GLN A 504 32.83 56.54 -12.68
C GLN A 504 33.15 57.43 -11.48
N ILE A 505 34.45 57.65 -11.24
CA ILE A 505 34.95 58.60 -10.25
C ILE A 505 35.88 59.55 -10.99
N ALA A 506 35.62 60.85 -10.90
CA ALA A 506 36.44 61.88 -11.52
C ALA A 506 36.90 62.91 -10.48
N GLU A 507 38.17 63.29 -10.56
CA GLU A 507 38.76 64.37 -9.79
C GLU A 507 38.77 65.66 -10.63
N GLU A 508 38.33 66.77 -10.04
CA GLU A 508 38.42 68.07 -10.70
C GLU A 508 39.89 68.48 -10.90
N PRO A 509 40.28 68.95 -12.09
CA PRO A 509 41.65 69.39 -12.36
C PRO A 509 42.10 70.47 -11.37
N LYS A 510 43.29 70.28 -10.80
CA LYS A 510 43.91 71.26 -9.91
C LYS A 510 45.20 71.80 -10.51
N PRO A 511 45.27 73.09 -10.88
CA PRO A 511 46.47 73.67 -11.45
C PRO A 511 47.70 73.48 -10.56
N GLY A 512 48.85 73.16 -11.17
CA GLY A 512 50.12 72.94 -10.47
C GLY A 512 50.35 71.50 -9.99
N TYR A 513 49.49 70.54 -10.35
CA TYR A 513 49.65 69.13 -9.99
C TYR A 513 49.43 68.23 -11.19
N ASP A 514 50.32 67.24 -11.35
CA ASP A 514 50.08 66.10 -12.22
C ASP A 514 49.28 65.04 -11.45
N THR A 515 48.21 64.54 -12.05
CA THR A 515 47.32 63.57 -11.41
C THR A 515 47.34 62.23 -12.11
N ALA A 516 47.17 61.17 -11.33
CA ALA A 516 46.92 59.82 -11.82
C ALA A 516 46.02 59.08 -10.83
N VAL A 517 45.20 58.16 -11.33
CA VAL A 517 44.40 57.24 -10.52
C VAL A 517 44.74 55.81 -10.88
N ALA A 518 44.90 54.98 -9.85
CA ALA A 518 45.00 53.53 -9.97
C ALA A 518 44.13 52.86 -8.90
N CYS A 519 43.35 51.86 -9.32
CA CYS A 519 42.44 51.11 -8.46
C CYS A 519 42.87 49.65 -8.32
N SER A 520 42.51 49.03 -7.20
CA SER A 520 42.84 47.63 -6.90
C SER A 520 42.18 46.62 -7.84
N ASN A 521 41.08 47.01 -8.50
CA ASN A 521 40.42 46.21 -9.55
C ASN A 521 41.04 46.44 -10.95
N GLY A 522 42.15 47.17 -11.04
CA GLY A 522 42.86 47.42 -12.30
C GLY A 522 42.38 48.64 -13.10
N ALA A 523 41.30 49.31 -12.68
CA ALA A 523 40.90 50.57 -13.30
C ALA A 523 41.97 51.65 -13.07
N ALA A 524 42.28 52.44 -14.10
CA ALA A 524 43.30 53.49 -14.04
C ALA A 524 43.00 54.63 -15.02
N GLY A 525 43.62 55.79 -14.78
CA GLY A 525 43.46 56.98 -15.63
C GLY A 525 44.26 58.18 -15.11
N ALA A 526 44.15 59.33 -15.77
CA ALA A 526 44.84 60.55 -15.35
C ALA A 526 44.05 61.33 -14.28
N GLN A 527 42.74 61.50 -14.49
CA GLN A 527 41.86 62.28 -13.61
C GLN A 527 40.55 61.56 -13.29
N SER A 528 40.27 60.44 -13.95
CA SER A 528 39.07 59.66 -13.74
C SER A 528 39.35 58.17 -13.87
N ALA A 529 38.64 57.35 -13.10
CA ALA A 529 38.64 55.90 -13.22
C ALA A 529 37.21 55.41 -13.46
N LEU A 530 37.07 54.45 -14.37
CA LEU A 530 35.82 53.73 -14.63
C LEU A 530 35.94 52.34 -13.99
N LEU A 531 35.22 52.10 -12.91
CA LEU A 531 35.28 50.85 -12.15
C LEU A 531 34.17 49.93 -12.64
N ALA A 532 34.51 48.71 -13.06
CA ALA A 532 33.55 47.62 -13.13
C ALA A 532 33.52 46.94 -11.75
N LEU A 533 32.40 47.06 -11.05
CA LEU A 533 32.18 46.53 -9.70
C LEU A 533 31.25 45.32 -9.76
N ALA A 534 31.71 44.17 -9.28
CA ALA A 534 30.85 43.04 -9.00
C ALA A 534 30.16 43.19 -7.62
N PRO A 535 29.05 42.48 -7.37
CA PRO A 535 28.40 42.48 -6.05
C PRO A 535 29.36 42.11 -4.92
N GLY A 536 29.34 42.92 -3.85
CA GLY A 536 30.20 42.75 -2.68
C GLY A 536 31.70 43.02 -2.89
N ASP A 537 32.13 43.51 -4.06
CA ASP A 537 33.53 43.85 -4.32
C ASP A 537 34.08 44.85 -3.30
N ASN A 538 35.38 44.77 -3.00
CA ASN A 538 36.07 45.76 -2.19
C ASN A 538 37.20 46.40 -2.99
N VAL A 539 36.97 47.59 -3.52
CA VAL A 539 37.89 48.30 -4.41
C VAL A 539 38.48 49.52 -3.72
N SER A 540 39.79 49.68 -3.80
CA SER A 540 40.50 50.87 -3.33
C SER A 540 41.11 51.60 -4.53
N CYS A 541 40.75 52.86 -4.72
CA CYS A 541 41.27 53.74 -5.76
C CYS A 541 42.14 54.82 -5.16
N THR A 542 43.41 54.88 -5.56
CA THR A 542 44.35 55.92 -5.14
C THR A 542 44.49 56.95 -6.25
N PHE A 543 43.97 58.15 -6.00
CA PHE A 543 44.20 59.36 -6.78
C PHE A 543 45.47 60.04 -6.26
N ALA A 544 46.57 59.82 -6.97
CA ALA A 544 47.83 60.46 -6.72
C ALA A 544 47.85 61.85 -7.35
N ALA A 545 48.28 62.86 -6.61
CA ALA A 545 48.70 64.15 -7.13
C ALA A 545 50.15 64.41 -6.75
N THR A 546 50.96 64.74 -7.75
CA THR A 546 52.35 65.14 -7.58
C THR A 546 52.45 66.62 -7.92
N GLU A 547 53.00 67.42 -7.00
CA GLU A 547 53.24 68.84 -7.23
C GLU A 547 54.20 69.01 -8.42
N GLN A 548 53.80 69.81 -9.40
CA GLN A 548 54.65 70.15 -10.52
C GLN A 548 55.79 71.05 -10.03
N PRO A 549 57.04 70.84 -10.49
CA PRO A 549 58.16 71.65 -10.04
C PRO A 549 57.93 73.13 -10.40
N SER A 550 57.89 74.00 -9.39
CA SER A 550 57.87 75.45 -9.60
C SER A 550 59.30 75.98 -9.77
N GLY A 551 59.56 76.77 -10.80
CA GLY A 551 60.85 77.41 -11.02
C GLY A 551 60.66 78.76 -11.70
N ALA A 552 61.33 79.81 -11.23
CA ALA A 552 61.33 81.11 -11.88
C ALA A 552 62.78 81.56 -12.08
N SER A 553 63.10 81.98 -13.30
CA SER A 553 64.36 82.66 -13.57
C SER A 553 64.09 84.14 -13.85
N LEU A 554 64.91 85.00 -13.26
CA LEU A 554 64.81 86.44 -13.42
C LEU A 554 66.01 86.96 -14.21
N ARG A 555 65.76 87.64 -15.31
CA ARG A 555 66.78 88.34 -16.09
C ARG A 555 66.55 89.83 -16.01
N LYS A 556 67.59 90.57 -15.61
CA LYS A 556 67.59 92.05 -15.59
C LYS A 556 68.58 92.57 -16.62
N THR A 557 68.12 93.39 -17.54
CA THR A 557 68.95 94.06 -18.55
C THR A 557 68.83 95.57 -18.47
N VAL A 558 69.80 96.28 -19.03
CA VAL A 558 69.87 97.74 -19.00
C VAL A 558 70.22 98.28 -20.39
N GLY A 559 69.49 99.31 -20.84
CA GLY A 559 69.62 99.89 -22.17
C GLY A 559 69.28 101.38 -22.23
N LEU A 560 69.34 101.96 -23.42
CA LEU A 560 69.08 103.39 -23.68
C LEU A 560 67.71 103.67 -24.31
N ALA A 561 67.04 102.64 -24.84
CA ALA A 561 65.72 102.76 -25.44
C ALA A 561 64.61 102.53 -24.39
N ALA A 562 63.66 103.47 -24.30
CA ALA A 562 62.50 103.33 -23.44
C ALA A 562 61.52 102.30 -24.01
N GLY A 563 60.99 101.40 -23.18
CA GLY A 563 60.00 100.40 -23.59
C GLY A 563 60.56 99.17 -24.32
N GLU A 564 61.87 99.09 -24.55
CA GLU A 564 62.54 97.93 -25.16
C GLU A 564 63.52 97.25 -24.21
N CYS A 565 63.50 95.91 -24.18
CA CYS A 565 64.40 95.13 -23.35
C CYS A 565 65.75 94.93 -24.05
N ALA A 566 66.80 95.56 -23.50
CA ALA A 566 68.16 95.37 -23.98
C ALA A 566 68.67 93.93 -23.75
N THR A 567 69.79 93.57 -24.38
CA THR A 567 70.37 92.23 -24.29
C THR A 567 71.45 92.09 -23.21
N SER A 568 71.99 93.19 -22.65
CA SER A 568 73.07 93.17 -21.66
C SER A 568 72.59 93.58 -20.26
N SER A 569 73.18 93.01 -19.21
CA SER A 569 72.96 93.41 -17.80
C SER A 569 73.88 94.56 -17.34
N VAL A 570 74.83 94.96 -18.18
CA VAL A 570 75.78 96.05 -17.91
C VAL A 570 75.85 96.99 -19.11
N ILE A 571 75.88 98.29 -18.84
CA ILE A 571 76.09 99.33 -19.84
C ILE A 571 77.05 100.38 -19.27
N ALA A 572 77.97 100.87 -20.09
CA ALA A 572 78.83 101.99 -19.76
C ALA A 572 78.30 103.23 -20.49
N VAL A 573 77.97 104.26 -19.72
CA VAL A 573 77.41 105.51 -20.25
C VAL A 573 78.01 106.70 -19.50
N PRO A 574 78.10 107.88 -20.13
CA PRO A 574 78.46 109.10 -19.43
C PRO A 574 77.52 109.40 -18.25
N ALA A 575 78.04 110.00 -17.19
CA ALA A 575 77.26 110.38 -16.02
C ALA A 575 76.10 111.33 -16.41
N GLY A 576 74.91 111.10 -15.86
CA GLY A 576 73.69 111.83 -16.20
C GLY A 576 72.86 111.22 -17.34
N THR A 577 73.36 110.18 -18.03
CA THR A 577 72.61 109.47 -19.07
C THR A 577 71.45 108.68 -18.45
N THR A 578 70.23 108.88 -18.95
CA THR A 578 69.08 108.05 -18.60
C THR A 578 69.23 106.64 -19.16
N VAL A 579 69.07 105.63 -18.31
CA VAL A 579 69.06 104.22 -18.68
C VAL A 579 67.73 103.60 -18.26
N TYR A 580 67.27 102.61 -19.02
CA TYR A 580 66.05 101.86 -18.75
C TYR A 580 66.40 100.43 -18.38
N TYR A 581 65.77 99.91 -17.32
CA TYR A 581 65.92 98.52 -16.90
C TYR A 581 64.72 97.70 -17.38
N CYS A 582 64.99 96.52 -17.93
CA CYS A 582 63.96 95.54 -18.22
C CYS A 582 64.15 94.31 -17.33
N TYR A 583 63.05 93.84 -16.74
CA TYR A 583 62.99 92.61 -15.96
C TYR A 583 62.16 91.59 -16.75
N THR A 584 62.75 90.45 -17.06
CA THR A 584 62.06 89.32 -17.66
C THR A 584 62.01 88.21 -16.61
N VAL A 585 60.81 87.94 -16.09
CA VAL A 585 60.55 86.75 -15.29
C VAL A 585 60.13 85.66 -16.27
N THR A 586 60.89 84.57 -16.33
CA THR A 586 60.53 83.40 -17.11
C THR A 586 60.15 82.29 -16.15
N ASN A 587 58.92 81.77 -16.29
CA ASN A 587 58.55 80.53 -15.62
C ASN A 587 59.41 79.41 -16.21
N SER A 588 60.32 78.89 -15.42
CA SER A 588 61.24 77.81 -15.77
C SER A 588 60.82 76.47 -15.17
N GLY A 589 59.68 76.41 -14.49
CA GLY A 589 59.03 75.19 -14.02
C GLY A 589 57.75 74.88 -14.80
N ASP A 590 57.19 73.71 -14.55
CA ASP A 590 56.00 73.22 -15.24
C ASP A 590 54.70 73.74 -14.60
N ALA A 591 54.77 74.16 -13.33
CA ALA A 591 53.64 74.77 -12.64
C ALA A 591 53.40 76.22 -13.11
N PRO A 592 52.15 76.64 -13.41
CA PRO A 592 51.84 78.03 -13.71
C PRO A 592 52.08 78.88 -12.46
N LEU A 593 53.01 79.82 -12.55
CA LEU A 593 53.17 80.83 -11.52
C LEU A 593 52.01 81.83 -11.71
N ALA A 594 51.05 81.87 -10.77
CA ALA A 594 49.86 82.72 -10.89
C ALA A 594 49.97 84.09 -10.16
N THR A 595 50.85 84.19 -9.17
CA THR A 595 51.09 85.41 -8.37
C THR A 595 52.58 85.69 -8.28
N HIS A 596 53.03 86.88 -8.71
CA HIS A 596 54.43 87.30 -8.60
C HIS A 596 54.52 88.71 -8.06
N ALA A 597 55.34 88.88 -7.04
CA ALA A 597 55.86 90.18 -6.65
C ALA A 597 57.31 90.27 -7.15
N LEU A 598 57.67 91.42 -7.72
CA LEU A 598 59.03 91.73 -8.12
C LEU A 598 59.48 92.99 -7.41
N SER A 599 60.56 92.89 -6.65
CA SER A 599 61.20 94.03 -5.99
C SER A 599 62.67 94.12 -6.38
N ASP A 600 63.17 95.34 -6.51
CA ASP A 600 64.57 95.63 -6.74
C ASP A 600 65.15 96.40 -5.54
N SER A 601 66.34 96.01 -5.09
CA SER A 601 66.96 96.63 -3.92
C SER A 601 67.28 98.12 -4.10
N LYS A 602 67.40 98.62 -5.34
CA LYS A 602 67.61 100.05 -5.62
C LYS A 602 66.33 100.80 -5.94
N PHE A 603 65.35 100.14 -6.55
CA PHE A 603 64.14 100.80 -7.08
C PHE A 603 62.86 100.51 -6.29
N GLY A 604 62.92 99.61 -5.30
CA GLY A 604 61.75 99.22 -4.51
C GLY A 604 60.86 98.22 -5.26
N VAL A 605 59.56 98.23 -4.95
CA VAL A 605 58.59 97.32 -5.58
C VAL A 605 58.38 97.72 -7.05
N ILE A 606 58.66 96.78 -7.95
CA ILE A 606 58.47 96.93 -9.40
C ILE A 606 57.08 96.45 -9.81
N ILE A 607 56.71 95.24 -9.37
CA ILE A 607 55.39 94.64 -9.53
C ILE A 607 54.96 94.18 -8.13
N PRO A 608 53.87 94.70 -7.56
CA PRO A 608 53.40 94.29 -6.23
C PRO A 608 52.85 92.87 -6.20
#